data_AF-A0A3A6JPJ3-F1
#
_entry.id   AF-A0A3A6JPJ3-F1
#
_cell.length_a   1.000
_cell.length_b   1.000
_cell.length_c   1.000
_cell.angle_alpha   90.00
_cell.angle_beta   90.00
_cell.angle_gamma   90.00
#
_symmetry.space_group_name_H-M   'P 1'
#
loop_
_entity.id
_entity.type
_entity.pdbx_description
1 polymer ?
#
loop_
_entity_poly.entity_id
_entity_poly.type
_entity_poly.pdbx_seq_one_letter_code
_entity_poly.pdbx_strand_id
1 'polypeptide(L)'
;MMERSTTAKDLQKLFNEYMVIVTSVTVTNKDTNQKNEVTPEQFMNDFEWYMESGIFADSLDFKYELAGNNNIKLFIGYVSGYCDNCIDVVLQFANGATLDQVVDGLNATYTAFLASLSA
;
A
#
# COMPACT_ATOMS: atom_id res chain seq x y z
N MET A 1 -3.12 17.46 1.73
CA MET A 1 -3.68 16.09 1.71
C MET A 1 -2.97 15.32 2.82
N MET A 2 -3.66 14.47 3.59
CA MET A 2 -3.08 13.83 4.78
C MET A 2 -2.78 12.37 4.50
N GLU A 3 -1.51 11.97 4.63
CA GLU A 3 -1.08 10.57 4.58
C GLU A 3 -1.67 9.80 5.77
N ARG A 4 -2.14 8.58 5.52
CA ARG A 4 -2.66 7.66 6.53
C ARG A 4 -1.86 6.37 6.50
N SER A 5 -1.59 5.79 7.66
CA SER A 5 -0.95 4.48 7.74
C SER A 5 -1.91 3.37 7.31
N THR A 6 -1.38 2.33 6.69
CA THR A 6 -2.05 1.07 6.40
C THR A 6 -1.07 -0.08 6.65
N THR A 7 -1.49 -1.32 6.40
CA THR A 7 -0.64 -2.51 6.54
C THR A 7 -0.54 -3.26 5.22
N ALA A 8 0.53 -4.03 5.04
CA ALA A 8 0.67 -4.92 3.89
C ALA A 8 -0.48 -5.94 3.81
N LYS A 9 -0.98 -6.41 4.95
CA LYS A 9 -2.14 -7.33 5.03
C LYS A 9 -3.43 -6.70 4.52
N ASP A 10 -3.72 -5.47 4.92
CA ASP A 10 -4.90 -4.73 4.45
C ASP A 10 -4.83 -4.50 2.92
N LEU A 11 -3.63 -4.19 2.41
CA LEU A 11 -3.40 -4.07 0.96
C LEU A 11 -3.56 -5.39 0.22
N GLN A 12 -2.99 -6.49 0.74
CA GLN A 12 -3.13 -7.82 0.16
C GLN A 12 -4.60 -8.21 0.03
N LYS A 13 -5.41 -7.91 1.04
CA LYS A 13 -6.86 -8.17 0.99
C LYS A 13 -7.53 -7.41 -0.17
N LEU A 14 -7.22 -6.13 -0.35
CA LEU A 14 -7.76 -5.33 -1.45
C LEU A 14 -7.38 -5.86 -2.83
N PHE A 15 -6.13 -6.32 -2.99
CA PHE A 15 -5.69 -6.95 -4.23
C PHE A 15 -6.41 -8.28 -4.50
N ASN A 16 -6.54 -9.13 -3.48
CA ASN A 16 -7.25 -10.42 -3.58
C ASN A 16 -8.75 -10.27 -3.87
N GLU A 17 -9.37 -9.21 -3.35
CA GLU A 17 -10.76 -8.86 -3.63
C GLU A 17 -10.93 -8.07 -4.93
N TYR A 18 -9.82 -7.83 -5.65
CA TYR A 18 -9.77 -7.05 -6.90
C TYR A 18 -10.46 -5.69 -6.79
N MET A 19 -10.40 -5.05 -5.62
CA MET A 19 -11.00 -3.73 -5.38
C MET A 19 -10.16 -2.61 -5.98
N VAL A 20 -8.86 -2.85 -6.13
CA VAL A 20 -7.93 -1.91 -6.74
C VAL A 20 -6.97 -2.63 -7.68
N ILE A 21 -6.45 -1.91 -8.66
CA ILE A 21 -5.38 -2.36 -9.54
C ILE A 21 -4.20 -1.39 -9.48
N VAL A 22 -2.98 -1.92 -9.65
CA VAL A 22 -1.77 -1.11 -9.73
C VAL A 22 -1.64 -0.55 -11.15
N THR A 23 -1.51 0.77 -11.28
CA THR A 23 -1.41 1.44 -12.59
C THR A 23 0.00 1.97 -12.88
N SER A 24 0.77 2.32 -11.85
CA SER A 24 2.16 2.77 -12.01
C SER A 24 2.95 2.58 -10.73
N VAL A 25 4.26 2.35 -10.85
CA VAL A 25 5.17 2.12 -9.74
C VAL A 25 6.49 2.84 -10.01
N THR A 26 6.84 3.76 -9.13
CA THR A 26 8.11 4.49 -9.17
C THR A 26 8.93 4.14 -7.94
N VAL A 27 10.13 3.62 -8.13
CA VAL A 27 11.11 3.39 -7.07
C VAL A 27 12.11 4.54 -7.07
N THR A 28 12.29 5.18 -5.93
CA THR A 28 13.24 6.28 -5.76
C THR A 28 14.32 5.90 -4.76
N ASN A 29 15.58 6.01 -5.16
CA ASN A 29 16.70 5.92 -4.23
C ASN A 29 16.77 7.20 -3.41
N LYS A 30 16.75 7.09 -2.07
CA LYS A 30 16.64 8.24 -1.16
C LYS A 30 17.89 9.12 -1.10
N ASP A 31 19.07 8.54 -1.34
CA ASP A 31 20.33 9.26 -1.28
C ASP A 31 20.60 10.04 -2.56
N THR A 32 20.34 9.41 -3.71
CA THR A 32 20.66 9.96 -5.03
C THR A 32 19.49 10.65 -5.71
N ASN A 33 18.26 10.45 -5.21
CA ASN A 33 17.00 10.82 -5.87
C ASN A 33 16.82 10.22 -7.27
N GLN A 34 17.58 9.18 -7.62
CA GLN A 34 17.41 8.46 -8.87
C GLN A 34 16.06 7.73 -8.86
N LYS A 35 15.29 7.91 -9.92
CA LYS A 35 13.97 7.28 -10.11
C LYS A 35 14.03 6.19 -11.16
N ASN A 36 13.41 5.06 -10.87
CA ASN A 36 13.23 3.96 -11.80
C ASN A 36 11.76 3.54 -11.82
N GLU A 37 11.21 3.36 -13.02
CA GLU A 37 9.85 2.82 -13.18
C GLU A 37 9.91 1.29 -13.15
N VAL A 38 8.95 0.69 -12.47
CA VAL A 38 8.76 -0.76 -12.40
C VAL A 38 7.38 -1.10 -12.94
N THR A 39 7.24 -2.26 -13.58
CA THR A 39 5.94 -2.67 -14.11
C THR A 39 4.99 -3.03 -12.96
N PRO A 40 3.67 -2.79 -13.11
CA PRO A 40 2.68 -3.26 -12.14
C PRO A 40 2.78 -4.77 -11.83
N GLU A 41 3.05 -5.59 -12.85
CA GLU A 41 3.24 -7.04 -12.71
C GLU A 41 4.44 -7.38 -11.83
N GLN A 42 5.59 -6.75 -12.06
CA GLN A 42 6.78 -6.98 -11.25
C GLN A 42 6.53 -6.57 -9.79
N PHE A 43 5.90 -5.42 -9.57
CA PHE A 43 5.52 -4.99 -8.23
C PHE A 43 4.59 -5.98 -7.52
N MET A 44 3.56 -6.48 -8.21
CA MET A 44 2.64 -7.46 -7.63
C MET A 44 3.35 -8.76 -7.27
N ASN A 45 4.24 -9.26 -8.14
CA ASN A 45 5.06 -10.44 -7.86
C ASN A 45 5.94 -10.23 -6.62
N ASP A 46 6.66 -9.09 -6.54
CA ASP A 46 7.52 -8.79 -5.39
C ASP A 46 6.71 -8.61 -4.10
N PHE A 47 5.52 -8.02 -4.19
CA PHE A 47 4.61 -7.85 -3.07
C PHE A 47 4.07 -9.19 -2.56
N GLU A 48 3.70 -10.12 -3.44
CA GLU A 48 3.29 -11.47 -3.06
C GLU A 48 4.41 -12.22 -2.32
N TRP A 49 5.64 -12.18 -2.85
CA TRP A 49 6.83 -12.72 -2.18
C TRP A 49 7.07 -12.08 -0.81
N TYR A 50 6.91 -10.75 -0.71
CA TYR A 50 7.01 -10.04 0.56
C TYR A 50 5.94 -10.51 1.55
N MET A 51 4.71 -10.76 1.11
CA MET A 51 3.66 -11.30 1.98
C MET A 51 3.95 -12.73 2.45
N GLU A 52 4.58 -13.56 1.60
CA GLU A 52 5.00 -14.92 1.95
C GLU A 52 6.14 -14.96 2.99
N SER A 53 6.90 -13.86 3.13
CA SER A 53 8.00 -13.75 4.10
C SER A 53 7.54 -13.77 5.58
N GLY A 54 6.23 -13.73 5.84
CA GLY A 54 5.64 -13.88 7.17
C GLY A 54 5.98 -12.71 8.09
N ILE A 55 6.92 -12.91 9.02
CA ILE A 55 7.25 -11.91 10.04
C ILE A 55 7.77 -10.58 9.45
N PHE A 56 8.38 -10.63 8.26
CA PHE A 56 8.88 -9.42 7.62
C PHE A 56 7.78 -8.62 6.92
N ALA A 57 6.64 -9.24 6.59
CA ALA A 57 5.51 -8.57 5.94
C ALA A 57 4.96 -7.39 6.77
N ASP A 58 5.13 -7.43 8.09
CA ASP A 58 4.67 -6.39 9.02
C ASP A 58 5.77 -5.35 9.35
N SER A 59 6.93 -5.39 8.68
CA SER A 59 8.09 -4.56 9.04
C SER A 59 8.23 -3.26 8.25
N LEU A 60 7.77 -3.23 6.99
CA LEU A 60 7.82 -2.02 6.17
C LEU A 60 6.67 -1.08 6.51
N ASP A 61 6.94 0.22 6.46
CA ASP A 61 5.91 1.23 6.56
C ASP A 61 5.13 1.33 5.25
N PHE A 62 3.80 1.27 5.36
CA PHE A 62 2.88 1.55 4.27
C PHE A 62 2.01 2.73 4.66
N LYS A 63 1.94 3.72 3.78
CA LYS A 63 1.06 4.88 3.91
C LYS A 63 0.33 5.13 2.63
N TYR A 64 -0.83 5.77 2.71
CA TYR A 64 -1.59 6.12 1.53
C TYR A 64 -2.19 7.52 1.61
N GLU A 65 -2.43 8.12 0.45
CA GLU A 65 -3.26 9.32 0.27
C GLU A 65 -4.32 9.09 -0.81
N LEU A 66 -5.49 9.72 -0.64
CA LEU A 66 -6.56 9.69 -1.64
C LEU A 66 -6.26 10.68 -2.77
N ALA A 67 -6.01 10.19 -3.98
CA ALA A 67 -5.64 10.99 -5.14
C ALA A 67 -6.82 11.14 -6.12
N GLY A 68 -7.66 12.14 -5.90
CA GLY A 68 -8.87 12.33 -6.72
C GLY A 68 -9.96 11.28 -6.42
N ASN A 69 -10.96 11.17 -7.29
CA ASN A 69 -12.18 10.41 -6.95
C ASN A 69 -11.99 8.89 -6.93
N ASN A 70 -11.07 8.34 -7.74
CA ASN A 70 -10.94 6.89 -7.94
C ASN A 70 -9.50 6.36 -7.85
N ASN A 71 -8.55 7.16 -7.37
CA ASN A 71 -7.17 6.70 -7.23
C ASN A 71 -6.66 6.90 -5.81
N ILE A 72 -5.71 6.05 -5.45
CA ILE A 72 -4.94 6.12 -4.21
C ILE A 72 -3.48 6.14 -4.60
N LYS A 73 -2.71 6.97 -3.90
CA LYS A 73 -1.26 6.86 -3.92
C LYS A 73 -0.82 6.16 -2.66
N LEU A 74 -0.03 5.12 -2.83
CA LEU A 74 0.58 4.35 -1.78
C LEU A 74 2.08 4.68 -1.73
N PHE A 75 2.59 4.86 -0.53
CA PHE A 75 3.97 5.19 -0.21
C PHE A 75 4.53 4.08 0.67
N ILE A 76 5.63 3.47 0.25
CA ILE A 76 6.22 2.32 0.93
C ILE A 76 7.67 2.63 1.30
N GLY A 77 8.03 2.33 2.54
CA GLY A 77 9.41 2.39 3.01
C GLY A 77 9.94 3.81 3.19
N TYR A 78 9.09 4.83 3.32
CA TYR A 78 9.52 6.23 3.47
C TYR A 78 10.01 6.55 4.89
N VAL A 79 9.43 5.90 5.90
CA VAL A 79 9.74 6.17 7.31
C VAL A 79 10.99 5.41 7.76
N SER A 80 11.21 4.19 7.26
CA SER A 80 12.40 3.41 7.61
C SER A 80 13.70 4.08 7.14
N GLY A 81 14.57 4.40 8.09
CA GLY A 81 15.93 4.91 7.82
C GLY A 81 16.91 3.85 7.31
N TYR A 82 16.50 2.58 7.26
CA TYR A 82 17.30 1.46 6.75
C TYR A 82 16.90 1.04 5.33
N CYS A 83 15.92 1.72 4.72
CA CYS A 83 15.53 1.50 3.34
C CYS A 83 16.22 2.54 2.44
N ASP A 84 17.15 2.11 1.60
CA ASP A 84 17.83 2.96 0.61
C ASP A 84 16.87 3.43 -0.49
N ASN A 85 15.81 2.66 -0.74
CA ASN A 85 14.78 2.96 -1.71
C ASN A 85 13.43 3.18 -1.02
N CYS A 86 12.61 4.06 -1.58
CA CYS A 86 11.18 4.17 -1.31
C CYS A 86 10.38 3.94 -2.59
N ILE A 87 9.11 3.59 -2.44
CA ILE A 87 8.24 3.23 -3.56
C ILE A 87 6.97 4.07 -3.52
N ASP A 88 6.67 4.70 -4.65
CA ASP A 88 5.38 5.32 -4.93
C ASP A 88 4.58 4.40 -5.85
N VAL A 89 3.36 4.07 -5.44
CA VAL A 89 2.46 3.21 -6.22
C VAL A 89 1.15 3.95 -6.43
N VAL A 90 0.66 3.98 -7.67
CA VAL A 90 -0.69 4.47 -7.96
C VAL A 90 -1.62 3.28 -8.09
N LEU A 91 -2.68 3.31 -7.28
CA LEU A 91 -3.76 2.34 -7.28
C LEU A 91 -5.01 3.01 -7.87
N GLN A 92 -5.72 2.30 -8.74
CA GLN A 92 -7.00 2.73 -9.28
C GLN A 92 -8.10 1.79 -8.80
N PHE A 93 -9.27 2.34 -8.46
CA PHE A 93 -10.43 1.53 -8.08
C PHE A 93 -10.88 0.66 -9.25
N ALA A 94 -11.20 -0.59 -8.94
CA ALA A 94 -11.64 -1.59 -9.89
C ALA A 94 -12.96 -2.22 -9.45
N ASN A 95 -13.63 -2.95 -10.35
CA ASN A 95 -14.83 -3.74 -10.06
C ASN A 95 -15.98 -2.99 -9.37
N GLY A 96 -16.09 -1.68 -9.63
CA GLY A 96 -17.14 -0.84 -9.03
C GLY A 96 -16.96 -0.57 -7.53
N ALA A 97 -15.77 -0.82 -6.98
CA ALA A 97 -15.45 -0.51 -5.59
C ALA A 97 -15.67 0.98 -5.27
N THR A 98 -16.29 1.25 -4.13
CA THR A 98 -16.52 2.62 -3.66
C THR A 98 -15.33 3.10 -2.81
N LEU A 99 -15.23 4.43 -2.65
CA LEU A 99 -14.23 5.02 -1.76
C LEU A 99 -14.30 4.47 -0.35
N ASP A 100 -15.51 4.36 0.21
CA ASP A 100 -15.71 3.85 1.57
C ASP A 100 -15.25 2.40 1.69
N GLN A 101 -15.56 1.54 0.72
CA GLN A 101 -15.11 0.14 0.72
C GLN A 101 -13.58 0.03 0.70
N VAL A 102 -12.92 0.81 -0.16
CA VAL A 102 -11.46 0.79 -0.26
C VAL A 102 -10.81 1.36 1.00
N VAL A 103 -11.33 2.46 1.54
CA VAL A 103 -10.82 3.07 2.77
C VAL A 103 -11.03 2.17 3.98
N ASP A 104 -12.19 1.52 4.10
CA ASP A 104 -12.45 0.55 5.16
C ASP A 104 -11.51 -0.65 5.05
N GLY A 105 -11.26 -1.13 3.83
CA GLY A 105 -10.27 -2.18 3.55
C GLY A 105 -8.86 -1.79 3.99
N LEU A 106 -8.40 -0.58 3.63
CA LEU A 106 -7.08 -0.05 4.01
C LEU A 106 -6.90 0.18 5.51
N ASN A 107 -7.99 0.25 6.27
CA ASN A 107 -7.96 0.47 7.72
C ASN A 107 -8.48 -0.74 8.52
N ALA A 108 -8.69 -1.89 7.87
CA ALA A 108 -9.37 -3.03 8.48
C ALA A 108 -8.64 -3.52 9.75
N THR A 109 -7.31 -3.63 9.70
CA THR A 109 -6.50 -4.04 10.86
C THR A 109 -6.61 -3.04 12.02
N TYR A 110 -6.53 -1.73 11.74
CA TYR A 110 -6.65 -0.69 12.76
C TYR A 110 -8.05 -0.69 13.39
N THR A 111 -9.10 -0.81 12.58
CA THR A 111 -10.49 -0.88 13.05
C THR A 111 -10.72 -2.09 13.95
N ALA A 112 -10.18 -3.26 13.57
CA ALA A 112 -10.27 -4.47 14.38
C ALA A 112 -9.55 -4.31 15.74
N PHE A 113 -8.37 -3.67 15.73
CA PHE A 113 -7.64 -3.37 16.96
C PHE A 113 -8.44 -2.47 17.90
N LEU A 114 -9.00 -1.36 17.40
CA LEU A 114 -9.82 -0.47 18.22
C LEU A 114 -11.04 -1.18 18.81
N ALA A 115 -11.73 -2.02 18.03
CA ALA A 115 -12.87 -2.78 18.51
C ALA A 115 -12.48 -3.73 19.67
N SER A 116 -11.29 -4.33 19.61
CA SER A 116 -10.78 -5.21 20.68
C SER A 116 -10.48 -4.48 21.99
N LEU A 117 -10.20 -3.17 21.96
CA LEU A 117 -9.96 -2.35 23.16
C LEU A 117 -11.27 -1.88 23.82
N SER A 118 -12.38 -1.91 23.08
CA SER A 118 -13.72 -1.54 23.58
C SER A 118 -14.55 -2.70 24.12
N ALA A 119 -14.02 -3.93 24.04
CA ALA A 119 -14.65 -5.16 24.51
C ALA A 119 -14.17 -5.54 25.91
#